data_AF-A0A6P5F7B1-F1
#
_entry.id   AF-A0A6P5F7B1-F1
#
_cell.length_a   1.000
_cell.length_b   1.000
_cell.length_c   1.000
_cell.angle_alpha   90.00
_cell.angle_beta   90.00
_cell.angle_gamma   90.00
#
_symmetry.space_group_name_H-M   'P 1'
#
loop_
_entity.id
_entity.type
_entity.pdbx_description
1 polymer ?
#
loop_
_entity_poly.entity_id
_entity_poly.type
_entity_poly.pdbx_seq_one_letter_code
_entity_poly.pdbx_strand_id
1 'polypeptide(L)'
;MGSYLGVAAASANPPRFIHLCYKPPGGDVKRKLAIVGKGLTFDSGGYNIKTGPGCSIELMKFDMGGAAATFGAAKAIGQIKPPGVEVHFVVAACENMISGTGMRLGDIVIASNGKTIEISWSCGN
;
A
#
# COMPACT_ATOMS: atom_id res chain seq x y z
N MET A 1 6.91 11.21 2.11
CA MET A 1 6.88 9.84 1.57
C MET A 1 6.77 9.89 0.05
N GLY A 2 7.80 10.40 -0.65
CA GLY A 2 7.69 10.77 -2.07
C GLY A 2 7.40 9.58 -2.98
N SER A 3 7.96 8.40 -2.71
CA SER A 3 7.64 7.17 -3.45
C SER A 3 6.15 6.80 -3.41
N TYR A 4 5.52 6.81 -2.23
CA TYR A 4 4.08 6.56 -2.09
C TYR A 4 3.22 7.62 -2.77
N LEU A 5 3.57 8.90 -2.56
CA LEU A 5 2.81 10.02 -3.13
C LEU A 5 2.96 10.10 -4.66
N GLY A 6 4.09 9.67 -5.22
CA GLY A 6 4.31 9.59 -6.66
C GLY A 6 3.33 8.62 -7.34
N VAL A 7 3.10 7.45 -6.74
CA VAL A 7 2.10 6.49 -7.24
C VAL A 7 0.69 7.08 -7.19
N ALA A 8 0.34 7.76 -6.10
CA ALA A 8 -1.00 8.33 -5.91
C ALA A 8 -1.30 9.57 -6.76
N ALA A 9 -0.28 10.23 -7.32
CA ALA A 9 -0.41 11.54 -7.96
C ALA A 9 -1.35 11.56 -9.17
N ALA A 10 -1.57 10.41 -9.80
CA ALA A 10 -2.43 10.30 -10.97
C ALA A 10 -3.93 10.22 -10.62
N SER A 11 -4.29 9.88 -9.39
CA SER A 11 -5.69 9.65 -9.00
C SER A 11 -6.40 10.93 -8.56
N ALA A 12 -7.68 11.04 -8.91
CA ALA A 12 -8.57 12.06 -8.35
C ALA A 12 -8.98 11.74 -6.89
N ASN A 13 -8.89 10.47 -6.48
CA ASN A 13 -9.12 10.05 -5.11
C ASN A 13 -7.86 10.34 -4.28
N PRO A 14 -7.91 11.20 -3.26
CA PRO A 14 -6.70 11.54 -2.54
C PRO A 14 -6.21 10.32 -1.71
N PRO A 15 -4.89 10.08 -1.65
CA PRO A 15 -4.32 8.95 -0.92
C PRO A 15 -4.71 8.96 0.56
N ARG A 16 -4.76 7.78 1.19
CA ARG A 16 -5.03 7.61 2.62
C ARG A 16 -4.00 6.67 3.24
N PHE A 17 -3.26 7.18 4.21
CA PHE A 17 -2.37 6.36 5.03
C PHE A 17 -3.12 5.93 6.29
N ILE A 18 -3.44 4.64 6.37
CA ILE A 18 -4.26 4.06 7.45
C ILE A 18 -3.32 3.42 8.46
N HIS A 19 -3.45 3.82 9.72
CA HIS A 19 -2.71 3.24 10.84
C HIS A 19 -3.67 2.90 11.97
N LEU A 20 -3.93 1.60 12.16
CA LEU A 20 -4.68 1.09 13.31
C LEU A 20 -3.69 0.56 14.35
N CYS A 21 -4.04 0.68 15.63
CA CYS A 21 -3.21 0.19 16.73
C CYS A 21 -4.07 -0.64 17.69
N TYR A 22 -3.68 -1.89 17.88
CA TYR A 22 -4.16 -2.70 19.00
C TYR A 22 -3.15 -2.57 20.14
N LYS A 23 -3.63 -2.17 21.31
CA LYS A 23 -2.91 -2.23 22.58
C LYS A 23 -3.66 -3.16 23.53
N PRO A 24 -2.95 -4.02 24.28
CA PRO A 24 -3.60 -4.89 25.23
C PRO A 24 -4.26 -4.05 26.34
N PRO A 25 -5.46 -4.44 26.81
CA PRO A 25 -6.21 -3.66 27.80
C PRO A 25 -5.52 -3.58 29.18
N GLY A 26 -4.51 -4.41 29.43
CA GLY A 26 -3.70 -4.38 30.64
C GLY A 26 -2.45 -5.24 30.52
N GLY A 27 -1.52 -5.05 31.45
CA GLY A 27 -0.23 -5.74 31.50
C GLY A 27 0.83 -5.15 30.57
N ASP A 28 2.08 -5.60 30.76
CA ASP A 28 3.23 -5.09 30.01
C ASP A 28 3.25 -5.58 28.56
N VAL A 29 3.55 -4.67 27.64
CA VAL A 29 3.82 -5.01 26.24
C VAL A 29 5.21 -5.62 26.13
N LYS A 30 5.27 -6.94 25.88
CA LYS A 30 6.52 -7.67 25.71
C LYS A 30 7.00 -7.68 24.26
N ARG A 31 6.09 -7.47 23.30
CA ARG A 31 6.39 -7.49 21.87
C ARG A 31 5.60 -6.43 21.13
N LYS A 32 6.24 -5.77 20.17
CA LYS A 32 5.61 -4.87 19.21
C LYS A 32 5.71 -5.46 17.81
N LEU A 33 4.61 -5.45 17.07
CA LEU A 33 4.51 -5.98 15.72
C LEU A 33 3.93 -4.92 14.78
N ALA A 34 4.39 -4.93 13.53
CA ALA A 34 3.78 -4.17 12.45
C ALA A 34 3.35 -5.13 11.34
N ILE A 35 2.09 -5.07 10.95
CA ILE A 35 1.53 -5.79 9.81
C ILE A 35 1.24 -4.74 8.74
N VAL A 36 1.92 -4.86 7.61
CA VAL A 36 1.84 -3.89 6.51
C VAL A 36 1.18 -4.53 5.31
N GLY A 37 0.09 -3.93 4.83
CA GLY A 37 -0.66 -4.41 3.66
C GLY A 37 -0.54 -3.46 2.47
N LYS A 38 -0.31 -4.02 1.27
CA LYS A 38 -0.43 -3.27 0.01
C LYS A 38 -1.89 -2.83 -0.19
N GLY A 39 -2.09 -1.55 -0.50
CA GLY A 39 -3.41 -0.92 -0.56
C GLY A 39 -3.73 -0.23 -1.89
N LEU A 40 -3.36 -0.81 -3.04
CA LEU A 40 -3.78 -0.26 -4.33
C LEU A 40 -5.25 -0.63 -4.59
N THR A 41 -6.16 0.34 -4.50
CA THR A 41 -7.60 0.06 -4.69
C THR A 41 -7.94 -0.23 -6.15
N PHE A 42 -7.12 0.28 -7.08
CA PHE A 42 -7.06 -0.16 -8.46
C PHE A 42 -5.64 0.05 -9.00
N ASP A 43 -5.18 -0.85 -9.87
CA ASP A 43 -3.88 -0.78 -10.54
C ASP A 43 -4.05 -0.86 -12.06
N SER A 44 -4.02 0.29 -12.73
CA SER A 44 -4.02 0.35 -14.19
C SER A 44 -2.64 0.01 -14.79
N GLY A 45 -1.59 -0.02 -13.96
CA GLY A 45 -0.19 -0.02 -14.37
C GLY A 45 0.43 1.38 -14.50
N GLY A 46 -0.34 2.45 -14.34
CA GLY A 46 0.12 3.81 -14.65
C GLY A 46 0.45 3.96 -16.13
N TYR A 47 1.41 4.82 -16.49
CA TYR A 47 1.83 4.99 -17.89
C TYR A 47 2.33 3.69 -18.54
N ASN A 48 2.83 2.75 -17.74
CA ASN A 48 3.08 1.39 -18.18
C ASN A 48 1.78 0.57 -18.08
N ILE A 49 0.80 0.98 -18.88
CA ILE A 49 -0.56 0.46 -18.83
C ILE A 49 -0.60 -1.05 -19.05
N LYS A 50 -1.47 -1.74 -18.31
CA LYS A 50 -1.68 -3.20 -18.41
C LYS A 50 -2.43 -3.58 -19.70
N THR A 51 -1.76 -3.49 -20.85
CA THR A 51 -2.32 -3.86 -22.17
C THR A 51 -1.80 -5.19 -22.71
N GLY A 52 -0.75 -5.75 -22.11
CA GLY A 52 -0.14 -7.00 -22.58
C GLY A 52 -1.02 -8.24 -22.36
N PRO A 53 -0.79 -9.32 -23.12
CA PRO A 53 -1.45 -10.60 -22.87
C PRO A 53 -1.28 -11.05 -21.42
N GLY A 54 -2.37 -11.48 -20.78
CA GLY A 54 -2.34 -11.98 -19.39
C GLY A 54 -2.20 -10.92 -18.30
N CYS A 55 -2.24 -9.61 -18.62
CA CYS A 55 -2.13 -8.55 -17.61
C CYS A 55 -3.38 -8.36 -16.74
N SER A 56 -4.52 -8.97 -17.09
CA SER A 56 -5.78 -9.02 -16.31
C SER A 56 -6.17 -7.71 -15.59
N ILE A 57 -6.17 -6.59 -16.32
CA ILE A 57 -6.48 -5.26 -15.76
C ILE A 57 -7.87 -5.23 -15.10
N GLU A 58 -8.83 -6.00 -15.61
CA GLU A 58 -10.19 -6.14 -15.09
C GLU A 58 -10.24 -6.71 -13.67
N LEU A 59 -9.22 -7.46 -13.26
CA LEU A 59 -9.14 -8.05 -11.92
C LEU A 59 -8.51 -7.11 -10.90
N MET A 60 -7.82 -6.05 -11.32
CA MET A 60 -6.90 -5.23 -10.51
C MET A 60 -7.54 -4.49 -9.32
N LYS A 61 -8.86 -4.58 -9.15
CA LYS A 61 -9.51 -4.26 -7.86
C LYS A 61 -9.00 -5.12 -6.69
N PHE A 62 -8.43 -6.30 -6.96
CA PHE A 62 -7.85 -7.18 -5.94
C PHE A 62 -6.50 -6.73 -5.42
N ASP A 63 -5.90 -5.68 -5.99
CA ASP A 63 -4.52 -5.25 -5.68
C ASP A 63 -4.37 -4.57 -4.30
N MET A 64 -5.48 -4.49 -3.57
CA MET A 64 -5.59 -4.16 -2.14
C MET A 64 -5.80 -5.40 -1.26
N GLY A 65 -5.61 -6.61 -1.78
CA GLY A 65 -5.80 -7.86 -1.04
C GLY A 65 -4.91 -7.97 0.21
N GLY A 66 -3.70 -7.41 0.16
CA GLY A 66 -2.82 -7.32 1.33
C GLY A 66 -3.38 -6.39 2.42
N ALA A 67 -3.98 -5.26 2.04
CA ALA A 67 -4.71 -4.40 2.97
C ALA A 67 -5.94 -5.11 3.56
N ALA A 68 -6.71 -5.83 2.74
CA ALA A 68 -7.85 -6.62 3.22
C ALA A 68 -7.43 -7.68 4.26
N ALA A 69 -6.35 -8.41 4.01
CA ALA A 69 -5.78 -9.37 4.97
C ALA A 69 -5.31 -8.68 6.26
N THR A 70 -4.68 -7.51 6.14
CA THR A 70 -4.23 -6.69 7.27
C THR A 70 -5.40 -6.24 8.15
N PHE A 71 -6.50 -5.78 7.56
CA PHE A 71 -7.71 -5.40 8.30
C PHE A 71 -8.46 -6.61 8.87
N GLY A 72 -8.45 -7.75 8.17
CA GLY A 72 -8.96 -9.01 8.70
C GLY A 72 -8.21 -9.44 9.97
N ALA A 73 -6.88 -9.36 9.95
CA ALA A 73 -6.04 -9.60 11.12
C ALA A 73 -6.33 -8.59 12.25
N ALA A 74 -6.51 -7.31 11.92
CA ALA A 74 -6.86 -6.28 12.90
C ALA A 74 -8.19 -6.58 13.60
N LYS A 75 -9.21 -6.98 12.83
CA LYS A 75 -10.51 -7.38 13.36
C LYS A 75 -10.38 -8.59 14.30
N ALA A 76 -9.68 -9.64 13.86
CA ALA A 76 -9.49 -10.85 14.66
C ALA A 76 -8.73 -10.56 15.97
N ILE A 77 -7.65 -9.80 15.90
CA ILE A 77 -6.83 -9.43 17.08
C ILE A 77 -7.64 -8.54 18.04
N GLY A 78 -8.40 -7.58 17.53
CA GLY A 78 -9.28 -6.73 18.36
C GLY A 78 -10.39 -7.52 19.07
N GLN A 79 -10.80 -8.67 18.51
CA GLN A 79 -11.78 -9.58 19.12
C GLN A 79 -11.15 -10.53 20.14
N ILE A 80 -10.02 -11.17 19.80
CA ILE A 80 -9.31 -12.12 20.68
C ILE A 80 -8.69 -11.42 21.88
N LYS A 81 -8.23 -10.17 21.69
CA LYS A 81 -7.56 -9.36 22.70
C LYS A 81 -6.35 -10.07 23.36
N PRO A 82 -5.35 -10.51 22.57
CA PRO A 82 -4.19 -11.19 23.11
C PRO A 82 -3.40 -10.27 24.08
N PRO A 83 -2.99 -10.75 25.26
CA PRO A 83 -2.17 -9.98 26.18
C PRO A 83 -0.70 -9.91 25.71
N GLY A 84 0.04 -8.91 26.21
CA GLY A 84 1.50 -8.85 26.04
C GLY A 84 2.01 -8.45 24.66
N VAL A 85 1.14 -8.09 23.72
CA VAL A 85 1.51 -7.69 22.35
C VAL A 85 0.79 -6.41 21.92
N GLU A 86 1.55 -5.46 21.39
CA GLU A 86 1.04 -4.27 20.68
C GLU A 86 1.20 -4.50 19.18
N VAL A 87 0.14 -4.26 18.40
CA VAL A 87 0.14 -4.50 16.96
C VAL A 87 -0.27 -3.26 16.21
N HIS A 88 0.56 -2.85 15.25
CA HIS A 88 0.32 -1.76 14.33
C HIS A 88 -0.10 -2.35 12.99
N PHE A 89 -1.25 -1.93 12.46
CA PHE A 89 -1.73 -2.33 11.14
C PHE A 89 -1.62 -1.11 10.23
N VAL A 90 -0.79 -1.22 9.20
CA VAL A 90 -0.40 -0.08 8.36
C VAL A 90 -0.73 -0.37 6.91
N VAL A 91 -1.45 0.56 6.27
CA VAL A 91 -1.80 0.49 4.86
C VAL A 91 -1.60 1.86 4.22
N ALA A 92 -0.74 1.93 3.21
CA ALA A 92 -0.63 3.09 2.34
C ALA A 92 -1.60 2.91 1.17
N ALA A 93 -2.82 3.42 1.30
CA ALA A 93 -3.88 3.24 0.30
C ALA A 93 -3.87 4.36 -0.75
N CYS A 94 -3.93 3.98 -2.02
CA CYS A 94 -4.06 4.88 -3.16
C CYS A 94 -4.50 4.10 -4.42
N GLU A 95 -4.60 4.78 -5.55
CA GLU A 95 -4.80 4.15 -6.86
C GLU A 95 -3.58 4.41 -7.73
N ASN A 96 -3.21 3.44 -8.55
CA ASN A 96 -2.22 3.62 -9.62
C ASN A 96 -2.98 3.84 -10.94
N MET A 97 -3.01 5.09 -11.40
CA MET A 97 -3.81 5.55 -12.53
C MET A 97 -2.95 6.24 -13.59
N ILE A 98 -3.57 6.60 -14.72
CA ILE A 98 -2.96 7.41 -15.77
C ILE A 98 -3.62 8.78 -15.76
N SER A 99 -2.82 9.83 -15.63
CA SER A 99 -3.27 11.21 -15.82
C SER A 99 -2.06 12.12 -16.08
N GLY A 100 -2.31 13.36 -16.49
CA GLY A 100 -1.24 14.35 -16.71
C GLY A 100 -0.48 14.75 -15.43
N THR A 101 -1.01 14.43 -14.25
CA THR A 101 -0.35 14.65 -12.94
C THR A 101 0.38 13.41 -12.44
N GLY A 102 0.31 12.29 -13.18
CA GLY A 102 0.95 11.03 -12.82
C GLY A 102 2.47 11.04 -12.96
N MET A 103 3.10 10.25 -12.11
CA MET A 103 4.52 9.89 -12.21
C MET A 103 4.81 9.17 -13.54
N ARG A 104 5.95 9.48 -14.15
CA ARG A 104 6.39 8.98 -15.45
C ARG A 104 7.51 7.95 -15.30
N LEU A 105 7.70 7.14 -16.33
CA LEU A 105 8.90 6.32 -16.46
C LEU A 105 10.12 7.25 -16.62
N GLY A 106 11.19 6.95 -15.89
CA GLY A 106 12.40 7.77 -15.79
C GLY A 106 12.36 8.85 -14.70
N ASP A 107 11.22 9.09 -14.04
CA ASP A 107 11.17 10.01 -12.90
C ASP A 107 12.07 9.49 -11.76
N ILE A 108 12.71 10.40 -11.04
CA ILE A 108 13.42 10.07 -9.79
C ILE A 108 12.58 10.57 -8.62
N VAL A 109 12.13 9.65 -7.78
CA VAL A 109 11.39 9.97 -6.55
C VAL A 109 12.26 9.79 -5.31
N ILE A 110 11.99 10.57 -4.27
CA ILE A 110 12.69 10.49 -2.99
C ILE A 110 11.80 9.76 -1.96
N ALA A 111 12.26 8.62 -1.48
CA ALA A 111 11.59 7.86 -0.42
C ALA A 111 11.64 8.60 0.93
N SER A 112 10.82 8.20 1.90
CA SER A 112 10.78 8.84 3.23
C SER A 112 12.10 8.73 4.01
N ASN A 113 12.96 7.79 3.65
CA ASN A 113 14.30 7.62 4.25
C ASN A 113 15.40 8.37 3.48
N GLY A 114 15.04 9.25 2.53
CA GLY A 114 15.99 10.03 1.74
C GLY A 114 16.62 9.29 0.56
N LYS A 115 16.37 7.98 0.38
CA LYS A 115 16.85 7.25 -0.80
C LYS A 115 16.13 7.72 -2.06
N THR A 116 16.87 7.91 -3.14
CA THR A 116 16.35 8.16 -4.48
C THR A 116 16.01 6.85 -5.18
N ILE A 117 14.93 6.86 -5.96
CA ILE A 117 14.45 5.70 -6.74
C ILE A 117 14.15 6.21 -8.15
N GLU A 118 14.85 5.66 -9.15
CA GLU A 118 14.47 5.82 -10.54
C GLU A 118 13.28 4.91 -10.86
N ILE A 119 12.24 5.49 -11.43
CA ILE A 119 11.01 4.80 -11.80
C ILE A 119 11.21 4.15 -13.15
N SER A 120 11.58 2.89 -13.16
CA SER A 120 11.70 2.08 -14.37
C SER A 120 10.65 0.98 -14.41
N TRP A 121 10.48 0.41 -15.59
CA TRP A 121 9.77 -0.84 -15.79
C TRP A 121 10.61 -1.74 -16.68
N SER A 122 10.85 -2.98 -16.26
CA SER A 122 11.32 -4.02 -17.17
C SER A 122 10.11 -4.63 -17.84
N CYS A 123 9.95 -4.42 -19.15
CA CYS A 123 9.06 -5.27 -19.93
C CYS A 123 9.57 -6.70 -19.75
N GLY A 124 8.76 -7.57 -19.13
CA GLY A 124 9.13 -8.96 -18.93
C GLY A 124 9.40 -9.61 -20.28
N ASN A 125 10.68 -9.84 -20.57
CA ASN A 125 11.12 -10.94 -21.42
C ASN A 125 11.48 -12.10 -20.49
#